data_AF-A0A5E4Q7B8-F1
#
_entry.id   AF-A0A5E4Q7B8-F1
#
_cell.length_a   1.000
_cell.length_b   1.000
_cell.length_c   1.000
_cell.angle_alpha   90.00
_cell.angle_beta   90.00
_cell.angle_gamma   90.00
#
_symmetry.space_group_name_H-M   'P 1'
#
loop_
_entity.id
_entity.type
_entity.pdbx_description
1 polymer ?
#
loop_
_entity_poly.entity_id
_entity_poly.type
_entity_poly.pdbx_seq_one_letter_code
_entity_poly.pdbx_strand_id
1 'polypeptide(L)'
;MRPVGKRVAEILAKLAHAGLSPDKMELLGFSLGGQTVSYIATNYQKITGRNISIITALEPAGPCFRTLNRSERLDASNADFIQVLHTNIDGYGMANKMGHVDFYINGGEYQPSDLNFYPCTSTCSHFRVLTLWALAMQNPSKFIGIKCRNIQEARDAMCYSDVPITNVIGSDVDVNNHGIYYVSTSKHYPYYLGVNGLKAEYAAWRRISDINDSNDTVIYT
;
A
#
# COMPACT_ATOMS: atom_id res chain seq x y z
N MET A 1 12.86 6.92 -15.49
CA MET A 1 11.94 5.76 -15.45
C MET A 1 11.25 5.45 -16.78
N ARG A 2 10.75 6.43 -17.55
CA ARG A 2 10.06 6.17 -18.83
C ARG A 2 10.86 5.33 -19.83
N PRO A 3 12.19 5.56 -20.06
CA PRO A 3 12.98 4.70 -20.94
C PRO A 3 13.11 3.25 -20.43
N VAL A 4 13.28 3.06 -19.11
CA VAL A 4 13.31 1.75 -18.47
C VAL A 4 11.97 1.04 -18.68
N GLY A 5 10.86 1.74 -18.42
CA GLY A 5 9.52 1.20 -18.61
C GLY A 5 9.28 0.72 -20.05
N LYS A 6 9.65 1.54 -21.04
CA LYS A 6 9.58 1.16 -22.45
C LYS A 6 10.42 -0.08 -22.76
N ARG A 7 11.68 -0.11 -22.31
CA ARG A 7 12.59 -1.21 -22.64
C ARG A 7 12.15 -2.54 -22.03
N VAL A 8 11.69 -2.53 -20.78
CA VAL A 8 11.17 -3.73 -20.12
C VAL A 8 9.89 -4.20 -20.82
N ALA A 9 9.00 -3.29 -21.22
CA ALA A 9 7.80 -3.64 -21.97
C ALA A 9 8.12 -4.32 -23.32
N GLU A 10 9.12 -3.84 -24.06
CA GLU A 10 9.59 -4.48 -25.30
C GLU A 10 10.07 -5.92 -25.05
N ILE A 11 10.76 -6.17 -23.92
CA ILE A 11 11.23 -7.51 -23.55
C ILE A 11 10.04 -8.41 -23.18
N LEU A 12 9.13 -7.92 -22.33
CA LEU A 12 7.93 -8.67 -21.93
C LEU A 12 7.05 -9.01 -23.14
N ALA A 13 6.89 -8.08 -24.08
CA ALA A 13 6.17 -8.34 -25.32
C ALA A 13 6.83 -9.47 -26.13
N LYS A 14 8.17 -9.47 -26.27
CA LYS A 14 8.88 -10.58 -26.94
C LYS A 14 8.69 -11.91 -26.22
N LEU A 15 8.73 -11.92 -24.89
CA LEU A 15 8.47 -13.13 -24.10
C LEU A 15 7.03 -13.61 -24.25
N ALA A 16 6.06 -12.69 -24.34
CA ALA A 16 4.66 -13.04 -24.59
C ALA A 16 4.46 -13.72 -25.95
N HIS A 17 5.12 -13.22 -26.99
CA HIS A 17 5.15 -13.89 -28.30
C HIS A 17 5.84 -15.27 -28.24
N ALA A 18 6.77 -15.47 -27.31
CA ALA A 18 7.43 -16.75 -27.07
C ALA A 18 6.65 -17.71 -26.14
N GLY A 19 5.44 -17.34 -25.71
CA GLY A 19 4.55 -18.19 -24.91
C GLY A 19 4.38 -17.80 -23.44
N LEU A 20 4.96 -16.69 -22.99
CA LEU A 20 4.65 -16.13 -21.66
C LEU A 20 3.20 -15.66 -21.63
N SER A 21 2.36 -16.27 -20.79
CA SER A 21 0.96 -15.86 -20.64
C SER A 21 0.86 -14.51 -19.94
N PRO A 22 0.26 -13.47 -20.56
CA PRO A 22 0.08 -12.17 -19.93
C PRO A 22 -0.85 -12.21 -18.71
N ASP A 23 -1.79 -13.15 -18.71
CA ASP A 23 -2.78 -13.35 -17.65
C ASP A 23 -2.17 -13.93 -16.37
N LYS A 24 -0.89 -14.34 -16.42
CA LYS A 24 -0.13 -14.87 -15.27
C LYS A 24 1.00 -13.93 -14.83
N MET A 25 1.04 -12.72 -15.38
CA MET A 25 2.12 -11.78 -15.14
C MET A 25 1.75 -10.79 -14.04
N GLU A 26 2.56 -10.76 -12.99
CA GLU A 26 2.55 -9.74 -11.95
C GLU A 26 3.79 -8.86 -12.05
N LEU A 27 3.60 -7.55 -11.96
CA LEU A 27 4.69 -6.58 -11.83
C LEU A 27 4.68 -5.99 -10.42
N LEU A 28 5.79 -6.11 -9.71
CA LEU A 28 5.98 -5.50 -8.40
C LEU A 28 6.95 -4.33 -8.49
N GLY A 29 6.58 -3.19 -7.91
CA GLY A 29 7.41 -1.99 -7.91
C GLY A 29 7.43 -1.27 -6.57
N PHE A 30 8.63 -1.05 -6.02
CA PHE A 30 8.84 -0.25 -4.79
C PHE A 30 9.27 1.17 -5.10
N SER A 31 8.76 2.18 -4.38
CA SER A 31 9.24 3.58 -4.50
C SER A 31 9.10 4.08 -5.94
N LEU A 32 10.19 4.56 -6.54
CA LEU A 32 10.24 4.95 -7.95
C LEU A 32 9.90 3.78 -8.91
N GLY A 33 10.14 2.54 -8.47
CA GLY A 33 9.71 1.32 -9.14
C GLY A 33 8.19 1.18 -9.22
N GLY A 34 7.43 1.62 -8.19
CA GLY A 34 5.96 1.63 -8.21
C GLY A 34 5.39 2.53 -9.30
N GLN A 35 6.09 3.63 -9.61
CA GLN A 35 5.78 4.47 -10.78
C GLN A 35 6.33 3.91 -12.09
N THR A 36 7.29 2.98 -12.04
CA THR A 36 7.90 2.42 -13.23
C THR A 36 7.09 1.29 -13.82
N VAL A 37 6.47 0.46 -12.96
CA VAL A 37 5.59 -0.62 -13.40
C VAL A 37 4.39 -0.11 -14.20
N SER A 38 3.88 1.10 -13.93
CA SER A 38 2.83 1.73 -14.76
C SER A 38 3.34 2.06 -16.17
N TYR A 39 4.56 2.57 -16.30
CA TYR A 39 5.17 2.81 -17.61
C TYR A 39 5.45 1.50 -18.35
N ILE A 40 5.84 0.43 -17.65
CA ILE A 40 5.99 -0.90 -18.24
C ILE A 40 4.65 -1.36 -18.80
N ALA A 41 3.61 -1.37 -17.96
CA ALA A 41 2.30 -1.88 -18.33
C ALA A 41 1.64 -1.07 -19.46
N THR A 42 1.75 0.26 -19.41
CA THR A 42 1.24 1.15 -20.47
C THR A 42 1.92 0.90 -21.81
N ASN A 43 3.25 0.74 -21.84
CA ASN A 43 3.94 0.42 -23.09
C ASN A 43 3.65 -1.01 -23.56
N TYR A 44 3.53 -1.96 -22.63
CA TYR A 44 3.19 -3.34 -22.95
C TYR A 44 1.81 -3.44 -23.61
N GLN A 45 0.81 -2.74 -23.07
CA GLN A 45 -0.52 -2.64 -23.66
C GLN A 45 -0.47 -2.00 -25.05
N LYS A 46 0.31 -0.93 -25.25
CA LYS A 46 0.48 -0.30 -26.57
C LYS A 46 1.10 -1.24 -27.60
N ILE A 47 2.01 -2.13 -27.18
CA ILE A 47 2.71 -3.06 -28.08
C ILE A 47 1.85 -4.29 -28.39
N THR A 48 1.14 -4.83 -27.40
CA THR A 48 0.48 -6.15 -27.49
C THR A 48 -1.05 -6.08 -27.58
N GLY A 49 -1.65 -4.93 -27.30
CA GLY A 49 -3.09 -4.77 -27.14
C GLY A 49 -3.66 -5.41 -25.87
N ARG A 50 -2.81 -5.94 -24.97
CA ARG A 50 -3.22 -6.65 -23.75
C ARG A 50 -2.72 -5.96 -22.49
N ASN A 51 -3.52 -6.00 -21.44
CA ASN A 51 -3.11 -5.53 -20.12
C ASN A 51 -2.14 -6.51 -19.45
N ILE A 52 -1.42 -5.99 -18.47
CA ILE A 52 -0.77 -6.81 -17.43
C ILE A 52 -1.87 -7.26 -16.47
N SER A 53 -1.81 -8.50 -15.98
CA SER A 53 -2.81 -9.02 -15.05
C SER A 53 -2.78 -8.29 -13.70
N ILE A 54 -1.64 -8.27 -13.02
CA ILE A 54 -1.53 -7.70 -11.66
C ILE A 54 -0.36 -6.71 -11.58
N ILE A 55 -0.59 -5.58 -10.92
CA ILE A 55 0.47 -4.72 -10.40
C ILE A 55 0.38 -4.65 -8.87
N THR A 56 1.50 -4.91 -8.20
CA THR A 56 1.67 -4.65 -6.77
C THR A 56 2.61 -3.47 -6.60
N ALA A 57 2.09 -2.34 -6.11
CA ALA A 57 2.86 -1.11 -5.96
C ALA A 57 3.13 -0.83 -4.48
N LEU A 58 4.40 -0.98 -4.08
CA LEU A 58 4.84 -0.82 -2.71
C LEU A 58 5.36 0.60 -2.51
N GLU A 59 4.62 1.39 -1.75
CA GLU A 59 4.84 2.81 -1.50
C GLU A 59 5.36 3.59 -2.73
N PRO A 60 4.52 3.85 -3.74
CA PRO A 60 4.95 4.47 -4.98
C PRO A 60 5.40 5.92 -4.76
N ALA A 61 6.52 6.29 -5.37
CA ALA A 61 7.13 7.60 -5.16
C ALA A 61 6.20 8.77 -5.54
N GLY A 62 6.12 9.75 -4.65
CA GLY A 62 5.42 11.01 -4.84
C GLY A 62 6.25 12.14 -5.47
N PRO A 63 7.53 12.37 -5.09
CA PRO A 63 8.36 13.39 -5.71
C PRO A 63 8.39 13.25 -7.24
N CYS A 64 8.15 14.35 -7.96
CA CYS A 64 7.99 14.40 -9.43
C CYS A 64 6.71 13.75 -10.01
N PHE A 65 5.86 13.10 -9.21
CA PHE A 65 4.62 12.46 -9.68
C PHE A 65 3.34 13.10 -9.13
N ARG A 66 3.39 13.75 -7.95
CA ARG A 66 2.21 14.36 -7.29
C ARG A 66 1.46 15.36 -8.17
N THR A 67 2.19 16.12 -8.99
CA THR A 67 1.62 17.15 -9.88
C THR A 67 1.25 16.60 -11.27
N LEU A 68 1.57 15.33 -11.56
CA LEU A 68 1.27 14.73 -12.85
C LEU A 68 -0.18 14.30 -12.94
N ASN A 69 -0.70 14.37 -14.17
CA ASN A 69 -2.01 13.81 -14.51
C ASN A 69 -2.03 12.30 -14.23
N ARG A 70 -3.22 11.75 -13.96
CA ARG A 70 -3.40 10.30 -13.71
C ARG A 70 -2.86 9.44 -14.85
N SER A 71 -2.99 9.89 -16.09
CA SER A 71 -2.46 9.21 -17.29
C SER A 71 -0.93 9.17 -17.38
N GLU A 72 -0.22 9.89 -16.52
CA GLU A 72 1.23 10.05 -16.55
C GLU A 72 1.95 9.44 -15.35
N ARG A 73 1.21 8.74 -14.49
CA ARG A 73 1.70 8.07 -13.29
C ARG A 73 0.94 6.77 -13.06
N LEU A 74 1.23 6.05 -11.99
CA LEU A 74 0.47 4.87 -11.60
C LEU A 74 -1.02 5.23 -11.42
N ASP A 75 -1.87 4.46 -12.10
CA ASP A 75 -3.33 4.53 -12.09
C ASP A 75 -3.92 3.13 -12.28
N ALA A 76 -5.12 2.91 -11.73
CA ALA A 76 -5.87 1.67 -11.83
C ALA A 76 -6.01 1.19 -13.29
N SER A 77 -6.06 2.10 -14.28
CA SER A 77 -6.15 1.72 -15.70
C SER A 77 -4.90 1.06 -16.28
N ASN A 78 -3.80 0.93 -15.52
CA ASN A 78 -2.55 0.38 -16.05
C ASN A 78 -2.50 -1.15 -16.08
N ALA A 79 -3.39 -1.85 -15.38
CA ALA A 79 -3.45 -3.32 -15.33
C ALA A 79 -4.87 -3.79 -15.04
N ASP A 80 -5.14 -5.09 -15.15
CA ASP A 80 -6.46 -5.65 -14.83
C ASP A 80 -6.77 -5.55 -13.33
N PHE A 81 -5.73 -5.69 -12.49
CA PHE A 81 -5.82 -5.44 -11.05
C PHE A 81 -4.56 -4.75 -10.52
N ILE A 82 -4.74 -3.87 -9.52
CA ILE A 82 -3.65 -3.14 -8.87
C ILE A 82 -3.93 -3.07 -7.38
N GLN A 83 -3.01 -3.58 -6.56
CA GLN A 83 -2.97 -3.30 -5.13
C GLN A 83 -1.82 -2.36 -4.80
N VAL A 84 -2.09 -1.37 -3.96
CA VAL A 84 -1.11 -0.36 -3.54
C VAL A 84 -0.99 -0.37 -2.03
N LEU A 85 0.24 -0.38 -1.52
CA LEU A 85 0.51 -0.28 -0.09
C LEU A 85 1.16 1.07 0.21
N HIS A 86 0.57 1.81 1.13
CA HIS A 86 0.98 3.15 1.53
C HIS A 86 1.52 3.12 2.96
N THR A 87 2.73 3.63 3.16
CA THR A 87 3.39 3.64 4.48
C THR A 87 4.10 4.94 4.81
N ASN A 88 4.28 5.85 3.84
CA ASN A 88 4.91 7.15 3.99
C ASN A 88 4.35 8.24 3.02
N ILE A 89 3.03 8.41 2.97
CA ILE A 89 2.32 9.27 2.01
C ILE A 89 2.66 10.77 2.08
N ASP A 90 2.97 11.27 3.28
CA ASP A 90 3.35 12.67 3.51
C ASP A 90 4.87 12.90 3.34
N GLY A 91 5.65 11.83 3.16
CA GLY A 91 7.09 11.87 2.95
C GLY A 91 7.48 11.61 1.50
N TYR A 92 7.94 10.40 1.19
CA TYR A 92 8.35 10.01 -0.16
C TYR A 92 7.21 9.41 -0.99
N GLY A 93 6.09 9.04 -0.37
CA GLY A 93 4.98 8.34 -1.00
C GLY A 93 3.96 9.22 -1.71
N MET A 94 2.94 8.57 -2.25
CA MET A 94 1.79 9.21 -2.89
C MET A 94 0.56 9.09 -2.00
N ALA A 95 -0.01 10.19 -1.52
CA ALA A 95 -1.24 10.14 -0.72
C ALA A 95 -2.48 9.68 -1.47
N ASN A 96 -2.55 9.96 -2.77
CA ASN A 96 -3.74 9.68 -3.57
C ASN A 96 -3.91 8.17 -3.82
N LYS A 97 -5.17 7.75 -3.89
CA LYS A 97 -5.54 6.43 -4.42
C LYS A 97 -4.94 6.24 -5.84
N MET A 98 -4.29 5.11 -6.07
CA MET A 98 -3.63 4.80 -7.35
C MET A 98 -3.98 3.42 -7.91
N GLY A 99 -4.58 2.52 -7.12
CA GLY A 99 -4.93 1.19 -7.56
C GLY A 99 -6.43 0.92 -7.58
N HIS A 100 -6.76 -0.37 -7.70
CA HIS A 100 -8.10 -0.87 -7.46
C HIS A 100 -8.36 -0.97 -5.96
N VAL A 101 -7.35 -1.47 -5.24
CA VAL A 101 -7.30 -1.59 -3.78
C VAL A 101 -6.08 -0.84 -3.26
N ASP A 102 -6.30 0.11 -2.35
CA ASP A 102 -5.23 0.89 -1.72
C ASP A 102 -5.26 0.67 -0.20
N PHE A 103 -4.18 0.13 0.35
CA PHE A 103 -3.99 -0.14 1.77
C PHE A 103 -3.16 0.97 2.41
N TYR A 104 -3.77 1.72 3.33
CA TYR A 104 -3.13 2.75 4.14
C TYR A 104 -2.75 2.15 5.50
N ILE A 105 -1.51 1.71 5.59
CA ILE A 105 -1.03 0.97 6.75
C ILE A 105 -0.72 1.94 7.87
N ASN A 106 -1.39 1.79 9.01
CA ASN A 106 -1.35 2.70 10.14
C ASN A 106 -1.67 4.16 9.76
N GLY A 107 -2.56 4.36 8.78
CA GLY A 107 -2.90 5.68 8.23
C GLY A 107 -2.07 6.09 7.01
N GLY A 108 -0.90 5.47 6.84
CA GLY A 108 -0.03 5.63 5.69
C GLY A 108 0.99 6.75 5.81
N GLU A 109 0.97 7.60 6.84
CA GLU A 109 1.95 8.68 7.00
C GLU A 109 3.28 8.21 7.60
N TYR A 110 3.18 7.49 8.71
CA TYR A 110 4.32 6.99 9.46
C TYR A 110 4.05 5.61 10.04
N GLN A 111 5.10 4.82 10.15
CA GLN A 111 5.02 3.47 10.69
C GLN A 111 5.55 3.42 12.12
N PRO A 112 5.00 2.53 12.98
CA PRO A 112 5.52 2.34 14.33
C PRO A 112 7.02 2.04 14.34
N SER A 113 7.75 2.65 15.29
CA SER A 113 9.17 2.38 15.53
C SER A 113 9.38 1.53 16.78
N ASP A 114 10.60 1.01 16.94
CA ASP A 114 11.02 0.31 18.15
C ASP A 114 11.23 1.26 19.34
N LEU A 115 11.38 2.57 19.10
CA LEU A 115 11.41 3.60 20.14
C LEU A 115 9.98 3.96 20.53
N ASN A 116 9.63 3.72 21.80
CA ASN A 116 8.32 4.12 22.33
C ASN A 116 8.08 5.62 22.12
N PHE A 117 6.85 5.97 21.74
CA PHE A 117 6.37 7.36 21.53
C PHE A 117 6.95 8.11 20.32
N TYR A 118 7.92 7.54 19.60
CA TYR A 118 8.44 8.13 18.37
C TYR A 118 8.08 7.24 17.17
N PRO A 119 7.25 7.70 16.21
CA PRO A 119 7.10 6.99 14.95
C PRO A 119 8.44 7.00 14.20
N CYS A 120 8.64 6.05 13.30
CA CYS A 120 9.91 6.04 12.58
C CYS A 120 9.92 7.11 11.48
N THR A 121 11.10 7.70 11.23
CA THR A 121 11.26 8.82 10.28
C THR A 121 10.82 8.44 8.86
N SER A 122 10.71 9.43 7.97
CA SER A 122 10.26 9.23 6.58
C SER A 122 10.99 8.08 5.89
N THR A 123 12.31 7.97 6.02
CA THR A 123 13.08 6.88 5.41
C THR A 123 12.69 5.52 5.98
N CYS A 124 12.58 5.36 7.30
CA CYS A 124 12.15 4.09 7.87
C CYS A 124 10.72 3.73 7.43
N SER A 125 9.80 4.69 7.49
CA SER A 125 8.40 4.48 7.10
C SER A 125 8.27 4.09 5.62
N HIS A 126 9.09 4.69 4.76
CA HIS A 126 9.17 4.37 3.33
C HIS A 126 9.65 2.94 3.09
N PHE A 127 10.70 2.49 3.77
CA PHE A 127 11.23 1.13 3.59
C PHE A 127 10.40 0.05 4.31
N ARG A 128 9.59 0.40 5.31
CA ARG A 128 8.79 -0.55 6.10
C ARG A 128 7.88 -1.41 5.23
N VAL A 129 7.34 -0.86 4.14
CA VAL A 129 6.44 -1.57 3.22
C VAL A 129 7.06 -2.87 2.67
N LEU A 130 8.39 -2.93 2.50
CA LEU A 130 9.09 -4.11 1.98
C LEU A 130 8.98 -5.29 2.94
N THR A 131 9.24 -5.04 4.23
CA THR A 131 9.12 -6.07 5.27
C THR A 131 7.67 -6.51 5.46
N LEU A 132 6.73 -5.57 5.41
CA LEU A 132 5.30 -5.89 5.53
C LEU A 132 4.81 -6.74 4.37
N TRP A 133 5.20 -6.39 3.13
CA TRP A 133 4.89 -7.17 1.94
C TRP A 133 5.47 -8.60 2.02
N ALA A 134 6.75 -8.73 2.39
CA ALA A 134 7.38 -10.04 2.54
C ALA A 134 6.65 -10.92 3.56
N LEU A 135 6.23 -10.34 4.69
CA LEU A 135 5.47 -11.06 5.72
C LEU A 135 4.05 -11.40 5.28
N ALA A 136 3.39 -10.54 4.49
CA ALA A 136 2.07 -10.82 3.93
C ALA A 136 2.11 -12.00 2.96
N MET A 137 3.15 -12.10 2.14
CA MET A 137 3.36 -13.24 1.25
C MET A 137 3.67 -14.54 2.00
N GLN A 138 4.42 -14.46 3.11
CA GLN A 138 4.73 -15.63 3.95
C GLN A 138 3.55 -16.05 4.83
N ASN A 139 2.64 -15.13 5.15
CA ASN A 139 1.53 -15.36 6.04
C ASN A 139 0.24 -14.81 5.41
N PRO A 140 -0.32 -15.53 4.41
CA PRO A 140 -1.53 -15.10 3.72
C PRO A 140 -2.66 -14.82 4.71
N SER A 141 -3.48 -13.82 4.39
CA SER A 141 -4.65 -13.42 5.18
C SER A 141 -4.37 -12.93 6.62
N LYS A 142 -3.12 -12.58 6.97
CA LYS A 142 -2.80 -12.00 8.30
C LYS A 142 -2.83 -10.48 8.36
N PHE A 143 -2.57 -9.80 7.25
CA PHE A 143 -2.68 -8.34 7.15
C PHE A 143 -4.08 -7.97 6.65
N ILE A 144 -5.02 -7.90 7.58
CA ILE A 144 -6.43 -7.63 7.29
C ILE A 144 -6.68 -6.13 7.38
N GLY A 145 -7.25 -5.55 6.32
CA GLY A 145 -7.64 -4.15 6.26
C GLY A 145 -9.16 -3.97 6.36
N ILE A 146 -9.58 -2.86 6.94
CA ILE A 146 -10.99 -2.45 7.04
C ILE A 146 -11.26 -1.38 5.99
N LYS A 147 -12.34 -1.53 5.24
CA LYS A 147 -12.73 -0.59 4.19
C LYS A 147 -13.11 0.76 4.79
N CYS A 148 -12.54 1.82 4.24
CA CYS A 148 -12.80 3.21 4.61
C CYS A 148 -13.59 3.92 3.50
N ARG A 149 -14.36 4.95 3.85
CA ARG A 149 -15.11 5.73 2.85
C ARG A 149 -14.18 6.63 2.03
N ASN A 150 -13.11 7.13 2.63
CA ASN A 150 -12.16 8.03 1.99
C ASN A 150 -10.78 7.92 2.66
N ILE A 151 -9.80 8.63 2.08
CA ILE A 151 -8.41 8.64 2.57
C ILE A 151 -8.32 9.24 3.98
N GLN A 152 -9.10 10.27 4.28
CA GLN A 152 -9.06 10.92 5.60
C GLN A 152 -9.47 9.97 6.72
N GLU A 153 -10.52 9.17 6.52
CA GLU A 153 -10.88 8.12 7.50
C GLU A 153 -9.77 7.09 7.69
N ALA A 154 -9.08 6.72 6.61
CA ALA A 154 -7.96 5.80 6.70
C ALA A 154 -6.81 6.41 7.51
N ARG A 155 -6.46 7.67 7.26
CA ARG A 155 -5.45 8.43 8.02
C ARG A 155 -5.78 8.47 9.51
N ASP A 156 -7.03 8.79 9.83
CA ASP A 156 -7.50 8.98 11.21
C ASP A 156 -7.85 7.66 11.92
N ALA A 157 -7.69 6.51 11.25
CA ALA A 157 -8.13 5.20 11.75
C ALA A 157 -9.62 5.17 12.17
N MET A 158 -10.48 5.84 11.41
CA MET A 158 -11.93 5.98 11.67
C MET A 158 -12.78 5.08 10.76
N CYS A 159 -12.30 3.89 10.42
CA CYS A 159 -12.99 2.96 9.50
C CYS A 159 -13.74 1.83 10.22
N TYR A 160 -13.66 1.74 11.55
CA TYR A 160 -14.22 0.65 12.33
C TYR A 160 -15.76 0.67 12.37
N SER A 161 -16.36 -0.51 12.30
CA SER A 161 -17.81 -0.74 12.41
C SER A 161 -18.09 -2.12 13.05
N ASP A 162 -19.33 -2.37 13.46
CA ASP A 162 -19.73 -3.67 14.05
C ASP A 162 -19.51 -4.85 13.09
N VAL A 163 -19.74 -4.62 11.79
CA VAL A 163 -19.51 -5.58 10.72
C VAL A 163 -18.62 -4.93 9.65
N PRO A 164 -17.28 -5.00 9.81
CA PRO A 164 -16.37 -4.35 8.88
C PRO A 164 -16.32 -5.10 7.55
N ILE A 165 -16.34 -4.35 6.44
CA ILE A 165 -15.97 -4.90 5.13
C ILE A 165 -14.45 -4.99 5.10
N THR A 166 -13.91 -6.18 4.85
CA THR A 166 -12.48 -6.43 4.89
C THR A 166 -11.88 -6.79 3.54
N ASN A 167 -10.58 -6.55 3.41
CA ASN A 167 -9.74 -7.13 2.36
C ASN A 167 -8.36 -7.44 2.98
N VAL A 168 -7.50 -8.18 2.29
CA VAL A 168 -6.19 -8.61 2.81
C VAL A 168 -5.07 -8.19 1.88
N ILE A 169 -3.93 -7.81 2.46
CA ILE A 169 -2.71 -7.57 1.68
C ILE A 169 -2.14 -8.91 1.21
N GLY A 170 -1.70 -8.99 -0.04
CA GLY A 170 -0.94 -10.13 -0.57
C GLY A 170 -1.66 -10.86 -1.70
N SER A 171 -1.41 -12.16 -1.82
CA SER A 171 -1.99 -13.02 -2.86
C SER A 171 -3.49 -13.27 -2.70
N ASP A 172 -3.98 -13.24 -1.47
CA ASP A 172 -5.38 -13.55 -1.13
C ASP A 172 -6.29 -12.32 -1.25
N VAL A 173 -5.77 -11.20 -1.77
CA VAL A 173 -6.53 -9.97 -1.95
C VAL A 173 -7.79 -10.25 -2.78
N ASP A 174 -8.94 -9.82 -2.28
CA ASP A 174 -10.19 -9.88 -3.04
C ASP A 174 -10.14 -8.80 -4.12
N VAL A 175 -9.92 -9.25 -5.36
CA VAL A 175 -9.81 -8.39 -6.52
C VAL A 175 -11.12 -7.69 -6.88
N ASN A 176 -12.27 -8.18 -6.43
CA ASN A 176 -13.58 -7.57 -6.73
C ASN A 176 -13.95 -6.48 -5.71
N ASN A 177 -13.37 -6.52 -4.52
CA ASN A 177 -13.69 -5.59 -3.45
C ASN A 177 -12.77 -4.35 -3.49
N HIS A 178 -12.95 -3.53 -4.52
CA HIS A 178 -12.21 -2.28 -4.72
C HIS A 178 -12.46 -1.27 -3.59
N GLY A 179 -11.46 -0.46 -3.26
CA GLY A 179 -11.62 0.58 -2.24
C GLY A 179 -10.33 1.05 -1.61
N ILE A 180 -10.51 1.78 -0.52
CA ILE A 180 -9.45 2.23 0.38
C ILE A 180 -9.60 1.41 1.65
N TYR A 181 -8.49 0.91 2.18
CA TYR A 181 -8.47 0.07 3.36
C TYR A 181 -7.46 0.59 4.37
N TYR A 182 -7.87 0.72 5.61
CA TYR A 182 -6.96 0.94 6.74
C TYR A 182 -6.46 -0.40 7.26
N VAL A 183 -5.15 -0.54 7.46
CA VAL A 183 -4.54 -1.75 8.03
C VAL A 183 -3.79 -1.37 9.29
N SER A 184 -4.14 -1.95 10.43
CA SER A 184 -3.38 -1.77 11.67
C SER A 184 -2.24 -2.79 11.77
N THR A 185 -1.07 -2.36 12.25
CA THR A 185 0.05 -3.24 12.58
C THR A 185 0.57 -2.99 14.00
N SER A 186 1.20 -4.01 14.58
CA SER A 186 2.03 -3.89 15.76
C SER A 186 3.37 -3.22 15.43
N LYS A 187 4.02 -2.64 16.44
CA LYS A 187 5.43 -2.22 16.38
C LYS A 187 6.40 -3.39 16.49
N HIS A 188 5.95 -4.52 17.04
CA HIS A 188 6.77 -5.71 17.24
C HIS A 188 6.51 -6.73 16.15
N TYR A 189 7.57 -7.43 15.74
CA TYR A 189 7.46 -8.63 14.91
C TYR A 189 6.44 -9.61 15.53
N PRO A 190 5.53 -10.22 14.75
CA PRO A 190 5.51 -10.27 13.28
C PRO A 190 4.73 -9.13 12.59
N TYR A 191 4.48 -8.02 13.30
CA TYR A 191 3.78 -6.80 12.88
C TYR A 191 2.29 -6.98 12.52
N TYR A 192 1.88 -8.06 11.86
CA TYR A 192 0.45 -8.29 11.61
C TYR A 192 -0.32 -8.51 12.91
N LEU A 193 -1.59 -8.11 12.90
CA LEU A 193 -2.51 -8.30 14.03
C LEU A 193 -3.62 -9.33 13.74
N GLY A 194 -3.77 -9.78 12.49
CA GLY A 194 -4.90 -10.63 12.09
C GLY A 194 -6.22 -9.97 12.46
N VAL A 195 -7.14 -10.78 13.00
CA VAL A 195 -8.47 -10.31 13.45
C VAL A 195 -8.42 -9.26 14.56
N ASN A 196 -7.33 -9.19 15.34
CA ASN A 196 -7.19 -8.14 16.36
C ASN A 196 -7.07 -6.76 15.72
N GLY A 197 -6.53 -6.66 14.50
CA GLY A 197 -6.45 -5.41 13.75
C GLY A 197 -7.81 -4.83 13.37
N LEU A 198 -8.91 -5.60 13.53
CA LEU A 198 -10.28 -5.15 13.27
C LEU A 198 -10.91 -4.42 14.47
N LYS A 199 -10.22 -4.30 15.59
CA LYS A 199 -10.71 -3.60 16.79
C LYS A 199 -10.01 -2.26 16.95
N ALA A 200 -10.78 -1.22 17.27
CA ALA A 200 -10.27 0.16 17.31
C ALA A 200 -9.15 0.39 18.33
N GLU A 201 -9.14 -0.37 19.43
CA GLU A 201 -8.08 -0.35 20.46
C GLU A 201 -6.68 -0.73 19.92
N TYR A 202 -6.62 -1.47 18.81
CA TYR A 202 -5.35 -1.83 18.19
C TYR A 202 -4.86 -0.81 17.16
N ALA A 203 -5.62 0.25 16.87
CA ALA A 203 -5.17 1.32 15.99
C ALA A 203 -3.84 1.91 16.50
N ALA A 204 -2.85 2.01 15.62
CA ALA A 204 -1.48 2.37 16.00
C ALA A 204 -1.39 3.71 16.78
N TRP A 205 -2.21 4.69 16.43
CA TRP A 205 -2.20 6.03 17.01
C TRP A 205 -2.89 6.14 18.38
N ARG A 206 -3.92 5.33 18.66
CA ARG A 206 -4.65 5.39 19.94
C ARG A 206 -3.77 4.97 21.12
N ARG A 207 -2.83 4.04 20.90
CA ARG A 207 -1.85 3.62 21.92
C ARG A 207 -0.84 4.71 22.32
N ILE A 208 -0.76 5.84 21.59
CA ILE A 208 0.11 6.98 21.93
C ILE A 208 -0.69 8.03 22.74
N SER A 209 -1.99 8.19 22.48
CA SER A 209 -2.84 9.20 23.14
C SER A 209 -3.38 8.79 24.51
N ASP A 210 -3.42 7.50 24.85
CA ASP A 210 -4.01 6.99 26.10
C ASP A 210 -3.23 7.38 27.38
N ILE A 211 -2.15 8.16 27.28
CA ILE A 211 -1.48 8.74 28.46
C ILE A 211 -2.30 9.89 29.07
N ASN A 212 -3.06 10.63 28.26
CA ASN A 212 -3.84 11.76 28.74
C ASN A 212 -5.21 11.39 29.34
N ASP A 213 -5.67 10.15 29.16
CA ASP A 213 -6.91 9.64 29.76
C ASP A 213 -6.67 8.89 31.09
N SER A 214 -5.42 8.84 31.57
CA SER A 214 -5.13 8.45 32.95
C SER A 214 -5.33 9.66 33.87
N ASN A 215 -6.16 9.50 34.89
CA ASN A 215 -6.45 10.50 35.93
C ASN A 215 -5.21 10.91 36.79
N ASP A 216 -4.00 10.51 36.40
CA ASP A 216 -2.77 10.60 37.19
C ASP A 216 -1.71 11.55 36.59
N THR A 217 -2.14 12.61 35.90
CA THR A 217 -1.19 13.65 35.47
C THR A 217 -1.00 14.70 36.57
N VAL A 218 -0.08 14.44 37.51
CA VAL A 218 0.44 15.48 38.41
C VAL A 218 1.46 16.33 37.64
N ILE A 219 1.06 17.53 37.24
CA ILE A 219 1.95 18.53 36.65
C ILE A 219 2.72 19.22 37.78
N TYR A 220 4.03 18.98 37.86
CA TYR A 220 4.92 19.81 38.68
C TYR A 220 5.32 21.03 37.83
N THR A 221 4.82 22.21 38.22
CA THR A 221 5.27 23.53 37.75
C THR A 221 6.60 23.91 38.39
#